data_AF-A0A2E6BBV2-F1
#
_entry.id   AF-A0A2E6BBV2-F1
#
_cell.length_a   1.000
_cell.length_b   1.000
_cell.length_c   1.000
_cell.angle_alpha   90.00
_cell.angle_beta   90.00
_cell.angle_gamma   90.00
#
_symmetry.space_group_name_H-M   'P 1'
#
loop_
_entity.id
_entity.type
_entity.pdbx_description
1 polymer ?
#
loop_
_entity_poly.entity_id
_entity_poly.type
_entity_poly.pdbx_seq_one_letter_code
_entity_poly.pdbx_strand_id
1 'polypeptide(L)'
;MSGPGTKLSKLLRKIRNFILTVALLAGLIAASLPGLIGLGVRHQMTALLTAATNSNPYSALLSVQLDRVEAGWFTSNYYLTLAGPVLSADGSQTATQRTQLSVTHGPIIRHLRDTPLAIAEFQLINLDPVTGPDTPHLSGSAVLTMESPTVAALRGIAGFSALGGEHWLESRGQWSLPAVLTRAADEPLPGNLQLYLDADAEALGAGAGKDLLQIIQLQGWTRISNGRALSHISVIDGAVTVNGQSLRLSVGQADGEQ
;
A
#
# COMPACT_ATOMS: atom_id res chain seq x y z
N MET A 1 -61.11 -9.43 -33.24
CA MET A 1 -61.14 -9.68 -31.78
C MET A 1 -59.83 -10.34 -31.37
N SER A 2 -58.91 -9.61 -30.75
CA SER A 2 -57.66 -10.17 -30.22
C SER A 2 -57.94 -10.76 -28.83
N GLY A 3 -57.88 -12.08 -28.71
CA GLY A 3 -58.25 -12.79 -27.49
C GLY A 3 -57.36 -12.44 -26.28
N PRO A 4 -57.89 -12.55 -25.05
CA PRO A 4 -57.19 -12.19 -23.81
C PRO A 4 -55.82 -12.88 -23.61
N GLY A 5 -55.59 -14.06 -24.22
CA GLY A 5 -54.28 -14.75 -24.20
C GLY A 5 -53.14 -14.05 -24.96
N THR A 6 -53.45 -13.10 -25.85
CA THR A 6 -52.42 -12.37 -26.63
C THR A 6 -51.80 -11.20 -25.87
N LYS A 7 -52.48 -10.65 -24.86
CA LYS A 7 -51.95 -9.56 -24.02
C LYS A 7 -51.03 -10.10 -22.92
N LEU A 8 -51.42 -11.20 -22.26
CA LEU A 8 -50.61 -11.85 -21.23
C LEU A 8 -49.29 -12.40 -21.78
N SER A 9 -49.33 -13.07 -22.95
CA SER A 9 -48.12 -13.58 -23.61
C SER A 9 -47.17 -12.48 -24.09
N LYS A 10 -47.69 -11.31 -24.49
CA LYS A 10 -46.87 -10.12 -24.80
C LYS A 10 -46.25 -9.50 -23.56
N LEU A 11 -47.00 -9.43 -22.45
CA LEU A 11 -46.49 -8.92 -21.17
C LEU A 11 -45.38 -9.81 -20.61
N LEU A 12 -45.58 -11.13 -20.59
CA LEU A 12 -44.58 -12.10 -20.14
C LEU A 12 -43.28 -12.03 -20.96
N ARG A 13 -43.39 -11.81 -22.28
CA ARG A 13 -42.23 -11.61 -23.15
C ARG A 13 -41.46 -10.33 -22.83
N LYS A 14 -42.18 -9.23 -22.54
CA LYS A 14 -41.55 -7.96 -22.12
C LYS A 14 -40.84 -8.11 -20.78
N ILE A 15 -41.47 -8.76 -19.80
CA ILE A 15 -40.86 -9.03 -18.49
C ILE A 15 -39.62 -9.90 -18.64
N ARG A 16 -39.70 -10.99 -19.41
CA ARG A 16 -38.55 -11.87 -19.69
C ARG A 16 -37.40 -11.10 -20.34
N ASN A 17 -37.71 -10.31 -21.37
CA ASN A 17 -36.69 -9.52 -22.05
C ASN A 17 -36.07 -8.48 -21.11
N PHE A 18 -36.87 -7.81 -20.28
CA PHE A 18 -36.38 -6.88 -19.27
C PHE A 18 -35.44 -7.57 -18.26
N ILE A 19 -35.83 -8.72 -17.71
CA ILE A 19 -34.99 -9.51 -16.80
C ILE A 19 -33.67 -9.89 -17.48
N LEU A 20 -33.72 -10.38 -18.72
CA LEU A 20 -32.52 -10.74 -19.48
C LEU A 20 -31.61 -9.53 -19.72
N THR A 21 -32.18 -8.37 -20.07
CA THR A 21 -31.42 -7.13 -20.24
C THR A 21 -30.76 -6.69 -18.94
N VAL A 22 -31.48 -6.74 -17.81
CA VAL A 22 -30.93 -6.39 -16.49
C VAL A 22 -29.84 -7.37 -16.09
N ALA A 23 -30.04 -8.67 -16.29
CA ALA A 23 -29.03 -9.70 -15.99
C ALA A 23 -27.78 -9.53 -16.85
N LEU A 24 -27.93 -9.23 -18.14
CA LEU A 24 -26.82 -8.99 -19.06
C LEU A 24 -26.06 -7.71 -18.68
N LEU A 25 -26.77 -6.64 -18.31
CA LEU A 25 -26.15 -5.40 -17.83
C LEU A 25 -25.38 -5.64 -16.53
N ALA A 26 -25.98 -6.34 -15.56
CA ALA A 26 -25.32 -6.69 -14.30
C ALA A 26 -24.08 -7.56 -14.55
N GLY A 27 -24.16 -8.54 -15.46
CA GLY A 27 -23.03 -9.36 -15.87
C GLY A 27 -21.91 -8.54 -16.52
N LEU A 28 -22.26 -7.57 -17.37
CA LEU A 28 -21.29 -6.71 -18.03
C LEU A 28 -20.59 -5.75 -17.05
N ILE A 29 -21.35 -5.21 -16.08
CA ILE A 29 -20.81 -4.40 -14.98
C ILE A 29 -19.86 -5.26 -14.14
N ALA A 30 -20.30 -6.44 -13.70
CA ALA A 30 -19.48 -7.33 -12.89
C ALA A 30 -18.20 -7.77 -13.61
N ALA A 31 -18.28 -8.04 -14.92
CA ALA A 31 -17.12 -8.40 -15.73
C ALA A 31 -16.12 -7.24 -15.88
N SER A 32 -16.59 -6.00 -16.02
CA SER A 32 -15.76 -4.80 -16.22
C SER A 32 -15.21 -4.17 -14.94
N LEU A 33 -15.84 -4.44 -13.79
CA LEU A 33 -15.48 -3.84 -12.51
C LEU A 33 -14.01 -4.07 -12.09
N PRO A 34 -13.42 -5.28 -12.22
CA PRO A 34 -12.00 -5.49 -11.91
C PRO A 34 -11.08 -4.62 -12.77
N GLY A 35 -11.36 -4.52 -14.07
CA GLY A 35 -10.59 -3.67 -14.98
C GLY A 35 -10.65 -2.18 -14.60
N LEU A 36 -11.84 -1.69 -14.22
CA LEU A 36 -12.04 -0.30 -13.76
C LEU A 36 -11.33 -0.03 -12.43
N ILE A 37 -11.43 -0.94 -11.46
CA ILE A 37 -10.70 -0.84 -10.18
C ILE A 37 -9.20 -0.85 -10.46
N GLY A 38 -8.74 -1.75 -11.33
CA GLY A 38 -7.36 -1.84 -11.77
C GLY A 38 -6.83 -0.55 -12.39
N LEU A 39 -7.64 0.18 -13.17
CA LEU A 39 -7.23 1.47 -13.71
C LEU A 39 -7.01 2.50 -12.59
N GLY A 40 -7.91 2.58 -11.63
CA GLY A 40 -7.78 3.48 -10.48
C GLY A 40 -6.57 3.15 -9.61
N VAL A 41 -6.41 1.87 -9.24
CA VAL A 41 -5.25 1.37 -8.49
C VAL A 41 -3.96 1.67 -9.23
N ARG A 42 -3.93 1.43 -10.55
CA ARG A 42 -2.72 1.71 -11.35
C ARG A 42 -2.33 3.17 -11.38
N HIS A 43 -3.29 4.05 -11.59
CA HIS A 43 -3.03 5.48 -11.61
C HIS A 43 -2.41 5.95 -10.28
N GLN A 44 -3.00 5.55 -9.15
CA GLN A 44 -2.53 5.94 -7.82
C GLN A 44 -1.16 5.32 -7.49
N MET A 45 -0.99 4.01 -7.71
CA MET A 45 0.27 3.32 -7.40
C MET A 45 1.43 3.83 -8.24
N THR A 46 1.24 4.03 -9.55
CA THR A 46 2.29 4.56 -10.42
C THR A 46 2.70 5.97 -9.98
N ALA A 47 1.74 6.83 -9.62
CA ALA A 47 2.04 8.16 -9.11
C ALA A 47 2.87 8.10 -7.81
N LEU A 48 2.47 7.24 -6.86
CA LEU A 48 3.18 7.05 -5.59
C LEU A 48 4.60 6.52 -5.79
N LEU A 49 4.78 5.48 -6.61
CA LEU A 49 6.10 4.88 -6.88
C LEU A 49 7.01 5.85 -7.65
N THR A 50 6.45 6.67 -8.53
CA THR A 50 7.19 7.71 -9.27
C THR A 50 7.62 8.84 -8.33
N ALA A 51 6.74 9.28 -7.41
CA ALA A 51 7.09 10.26 -6.39
C ALA A 51 8.20 9.72 -5.45
N ALA A 52 8.13 8.45 -5.06
CA ALA A 52 9.18 7.78 -4.29
C ALA A 52 10.53 7.73 -5.04
N THR A 53 10.50 7.67 -6.38
CA THR A 53 11.71 7.72 -7.22
C THR A 53 12.30 9.13 -7.26
N ASN A 54 11.46 10.16 -7.46
CA ASN A 54 11.92 11.51 -7.81
C ASN A 54 12.10 12.46 -6.61
N SER A 55 11.50 12.15 -5.47
CA SER A 55 11.38 13.10 -4.34
C SER A 55 11.87 12.52 -3.01
N ASN A 56 12.69 11.46 -3.04
CA ASN A 56 13.21 10.88 -1.82
C ASN A 56 14.42 11.68 -1.28
N PRO A 57 14.28 12.44 -0.16
CA PRO A 57 15.40 13.15 0.46
C PRO A 57 16.47 12.20 1.02
N TYR A 58 16.17 10.90 1.11
CA TYR A 58 17.06 9.83 1.55
C TYR A 58 17.52 8.94 0.40
N SER A 59 17.52 9.43 -0.85
CA SER A 59 17.95 8.68 -2.05
C SER A 59 19.39 8.15 -1.97
N ALA A 60 20.25 8.78 -1.15
CA ALA A 60 21.59 8.29 -0.84
C ALA A 60 21.59 7.02 0.04
N LEU A 61 20.54 6.80 0.84
CA LEU A 61 20.38 5.60 1.67
C LEU A 61 19.61 4.50 0.94
N LEU A 62 18.56 4.88 0.20
CA LEU A 62 17.76 3.97 -0.61
C LEU A 62 17.16 4.72 -1.80
N SER A 63 17.51 4.31 -3.00
CA SER A 63 16.83 4.68 -4.23
C SER A 63 15.82 3.60 -4.61
N VAL A 64 14.69 4.06 -5.16
CA VAL A 64 13.62 3.22 -5.70
C VAL A 64 13.46 3.63 -7.15
N GLN A 65 13.47 2.67 -8.06
CA GLN A 65 13.23 2.89 -9.48
C GLN A 65 12.09 2.00 -9.94
N LEU A 66 11.09 2.58 -10.60
CA LEU A 66 10.05 1.84 -11.30
C LEU A 66 10.53 1.48 -12.71
N ASP A 67 10.78 0.20 -12.96
CA ASP A 67 11.31 -0.28 -14.24
C ASP A 67 10.20 -0.45 -15.28
N ARG A 68 9.11 -1.12 -14.89
CA ARG A 68 7.95 -1.37 -15.75
C ARG A 68 6.70 -1.72 -14.95
N VAL A 69 5.56 -1.60 -15.61
CA VAL A 69 4.25 -2.02 -15.09
C VAL A 69 3.60 -2.98 -16.09
N GLU A 70 3.24 -4.17 -15.63
CA GLU A 70 2.42 -5.12 -16.39
C GLU A 70 0.97 -5.02 -15.92
N ALA A 71 0.10 -4.51 -16.79
CA ALA A 71 -1.31 -4.28 -16.49
C ALA A 71 -2.17 -5.44 -16.99
N GLY A 72 -2.69 -6.23 -16.05
CA GLY A 72 -3.72 -7.24 -16.31
C GLY A 72 -5.12 -6.78 -15.89
N TRP A 73 -6.11 -7.64 -16.20
CA TRP A 73 -7.52 -7.40 -15.90
C TRP A 73 -7.84 -7.48 -14.41
N PHE A 74 -7.21 -8.43 -13.70
CA PHE A 74 -7.38 -8.67 -12.25
C PHE A 74 -6.10 -8.40 -11.46
N THR A 75 -4.97 -8.23 -12.13
CA THR A 75 -3.67 -8.11 -11.48
C THR A 75 -2.87 -7.02 -12.16
N SER A 76 -2.03 -6.32 -11.41
CA SER A 76 -1.06 -5.38 -11.94
C SER A 76 0.26 -5.59 -11.23
N ASN A 77 1.32 -5.85 -11.98
CA ASN A 77 2.64 -6.13 -11.44
C ASN A 77 3.55 -4.93 -11.70
N TYR A 78 4.17 -4.41 -10.64
CA TYR A 78 5.14 -3.33 -10.70
C TYR A 78 6.51 -3.91 -10.44
N TYR A 79 7.40 -3.73 -11.39
CA TYR A 79 8.78 -4.20 -11.30
C TYR A 79 9.63 -3.03 -10.83
N LEU A 80 10.27 -3.22 -9.68
CA LEU A 80 11.03 -2.21 -8.99
C LEU A 80 12.49 -2.64 -8.87
N THR A 81 13.39 -1.70 -9.07
CA THR A 81 14.79 -1.83 -8.67
C THR A 81 15.04 -0.94 -7.46
N LEU A 82 15.47 -1.55 -6.37
CA LEU A 82 15.89 -0.87 -5.14
C LEU A 82 17.41 -0.86 -5.10
N ALA A 83 18.04 0.26 -4.77
CA ALA A 83 19.48 0.30 -4.60
C ALA A 83 19.90 1.21 -3.45
N GLY A 84 20.88 0.79 -2.66
CA GLY A 84 21.42 1.63 -1.59
C GLY A 84 22.24 0.88 -0.56
N PRO A 85 22.95 1.60 0.32
CA PRO A 85 23.69 1.01 1.42
C PRO A 85 22.82 0.28 2.42
N VAL A 86 21.56 0.68 2.64
CA VAL A 86 20.68 -0.01 3.60
C VAL A 86 20.36 -1.46 3.21
N LEU A 87 20.58 -1.78 1.93
CA LEU A 87 20.37 -3.11 1.38
C LEU A 87 21.59 -4.02 1.58
N SER A 88 22.77 -3.53 1.98
CA SER A 88 23.91 -4.39 2.29
C SER A 88 23.90 -4.82 3.76
N ALA A 89 24.52 -5.96 4.06
CA ALA A 89 24.60 -6.47 5.43
C ALA A 89 25.44 -5.57 6.35
N ASP A 90 26.45 -4.91 5.83
CA ASP A 90 27.32 -4.00 6.59
C ASP A 90 26.89 -2.54 6.52
N GLY A 91 25.90 -2.21 5.67
CA GLY A 91 25.45 -0.85 5.44
C GLY A 91 26.48 0.06 4.75
N SER A 92 27.61 -0.48 4.29
CA SER A 92 28.74 0.33 3.82
C SER A 92 28.82 0.40 2.29
N GLN A 93 28.32 -0.64 1.61
CA GLN A 93 28.32 -0.74 0.16
C GLN A 93 26.91 -0.66 -0.40
N THR A 94 26.75 -0.06 -1.57
CA THR A 94 25.49 -0.09 -2.31
C THR A 94 25.19 -1.51 -2.76
N ALA A 95 24.07 -2.07 -2.32
CA ALA A 95 23.49 -3.28 -2.87
C ALA A 95 22.24 -2.96 -3.70
N THR A 96 21.90 -3.84 -4.63
CA THR A 96 20.75 -3.69 -5.53
C THR A 96 19.84 -4.90 -5.42
N GLN A 97 18.54 -4.67 -5.35
CA GLN A 97 17.51 -5.70 -5.25
C GLN A 97 16.38 -5.44 -6.23
N ARG A 98 16.02 -6.47 -6.99
CA ARG A 98 14.85 -6.43 -7.88
C ARG A 98 13.66 -7.05 -7.19
N THR A 99 12.54 -6.34 -7.21
CA THR A 99 11.30 -6.79 -6.58
C THR A 99 10.11 -6.60 -7.50
N GLN A 100 9.10 -7.43 -7.30
CA GLN A 100 7.79 -7.29 -7.91
C GLN A 100 6.79 -6.99 -6.81
N LEU A 101 6.14 -5.83 -6.90
CA LEU A 101 4.90 -5.57 -6.20
C LEU A 101 3.74 -6.05 -7.08
N SER A 102 3.13 -7.18 -6.73
CA SER A 102 1.93 -7.68 -7.38
C SER A 102 0.69 -7.15 -6.67
N VAL A 103 -0.22 -6.54 -7.41
CA VAL A 103 -1.49 -6.04 -6.89
C VAL A 103 -2.62 -6.76 -7.59
N THR A 104 -3.29 -7.66 -6.89
CA THR A 104 -4.56 -8.23 -7.35
C THR A 104 -5.67 -7.25 -6.97
N HIS A 105 -6.61 -6.97 -7.87
CA HIS A 105 -7.66 -5.98 -7.68
C HIS A 105 -9.01 -6.46 -8.23
N GLY A 106 -10.08 -5.83 -7.72
CA GLY A 106 -11.45 -6.23 -7.97
C GLY A 106 -12.09 -6.84 -6.73
N PRO A 107 -13.38 -7.21 -6.78
CA PRO A 107 -14.00 -8.00 -5.71
C PRO A 107 -13.30 -9.37 -5.62
N ILE A 108 -12.41 -9.50 -4.65
CA ILE A 108 -11.64 -10.72 -4.39
C ILE A 108 -12.26 -11.40 -3.17
N ILE A 109 -12.85 -12.57 -3.40
CA ILE A 109 -13.29 -13.46 -2.32
C ILE A 109 -12.13 -14.42 -2.06
N ARG A 110 -11.23 -14.05 -1.15
CA ARG A 110 -10.15 -14.93 -0.68
C ARG A 110 -10.49 -15.57 0.66
N HIS A 111 -9.75 -16.62 1.00
CA HIS A 111 -9.97 -17.58 2.09
C HIS A 111 -9.99 -17.02 3.53
N LEU A 112 -10.01 -15.71 3.72
CA LEU A 112 -10.08 -15.09 5.04
C LEU A 112 -11.54 -15.15 5.52
N ARG A 113 -11.80 -15.99 6.53
CA ARG A 113 -13.15 -16.29 7.05
C ARG A 113 -13.95 -15.06 7.47
N ASP A 114 -13.26 -13.95 7.76
CA ASP A 114 -13.84 -12.76 8.39
C ASP A 114 -13.83 -11.52 7.48
N THR A 115 -13.56 -11.68 6.18
CA THR A 115 -13.55 -10.55 5.23
C THR A 115 -14.74 -10.63 4.26
N PRO A 116 -15.74 -9.72 4.36
CA PRO A 116 -16.92 -9.77 3.49
C PRO A 116 -16.56 -9.43 2.04
N LEU A 117 -15.56 -8.57 1.82
CA LEU A 117 -15.08 -8.18 0.48
C LEU A 117 -13.66 -7.58 0.55
N ALA A 118 -12.68 -8.23 -0.08
CA ALA A 118 -11.39 -7.61 -0.39
C ALA A 118 -11.48 -6.95 -1.77
N ILE A 119 -10.92 -5.74 -1.90
CA ILE A 119 -10.92 -4.98 -3.17
C ILE A 119 -9.53 -4.91 -3.80
N ALA A 120 -8.49 -5.12 -2.99
CA ALA A 120 -7.14 -5.31 -3.47
C ALA A 120 -6.31 -6.16 -2.50
N GLU A 121 -5.34 -6.87 -3.04
CA GLU A 121 -4.28 -7.54 -2.31
C GLU A 121 -2.94 -7.20 -2.93
N PHE A 122 -1.96 -6.96 -2.06
CA PHE A 122 -0.61 -6.59 -2.40
C PHE A 122 0.31 -7.71 -1.97
N GLN A 123 1.22 -8.12 -2.83
CA GLN A 123 2.29 -9.06 -2.53
C GLN A 123 3.61 -8.50 -3.03
N LEU A 124 4.62 -8.52 -2.17
CA LEU A 124 5.98 -8.11 -2.50
C LEU A 124 6.86 -9.34 -2.61
N ILE A 125 7.42 -9.53 -3.81
CA ILE A 125 8.12 -10.74 -4.23
C ILE A 125 9.52 -10.36 -4.69
N ASN A 126 10.54 -11.09 -4.25
CA ASN A 126 11.91 -10.93 -4.74
C ASN A 126 12.09 -11.58 -6.10
N LEU A 127 12.82 -10.93 -7.00
CA LEU A 127 13.10 -11.45 -8.34
C LEU A 127 14.57 -11.81 -8.50
N ASP A 128 14.82 -12.89 -9.24
CA ASP A 128 16.17 -13.33 -9.61
C ASP A 128 16.78 -12.54 -10.78
N PRO A 129 18.12 -12.45 -10.87
CA PRO A 129 19.08 -12.91 -9.87
C PRO A 129 19.16 -11.94 -8.70
N VAL A 130 19.08 -12.50 -7.51
CA VAL A 130 19.46 -11.83 -6.28
C VAL A 130 21.00 -11.78 -6.27
N THR A 131 21.62 -10.65 -6.59
CA THR A 131 23.09 -10.53 -6.72
C THR A 131 23.73 -10.03 -5.42
N GLY A 132 24.57 -10.88 -4.81
CA GLY A 132 25.43 -10.56 -3.65
C GLY A 132 25.40 -11.67 -2.58
N PRO A 133 26.50 -11.96 -1.88
CA PRO A 133 26.55 -13.05 -0.88
C PRO A 133 25.66 -12.83 0.36
N ASP A 134 25.11 -11.62 0.57
CA ASP A 134 24.32 -11.23 1.74
C ASP A 134 23.12 -10.35 1.35
N THR A 135 22.29 -10.85 0.44
CA THR A 135 21.26 -10.04 -0.20
C THR A 135 20.01 -9.93 0.68
N PRO A 136 19.45 -8.72 0.83
CA PRO A 136 18.31 -8.46 1.68
C PRO A 136 17.09 -9.18 1.12
N HIS A 137 16.38 -9.92 1.96
CA HIS A 137 15.13 -10.57 1.59
C HIS A 137 14.00 -9.64 1.97
N LEU A 138 13.34 -9.04 0.98
CA LEU A 138 12.17 -8.18 1.19
C LEU A 138 10.92 -8.96 0.80
N SER A 139 9.98 -9.11 1.72
CA SER A 139 8.70 -9.76 1.44
C SER A 139 7.60 -9.06 2.20
N GLY A 140 6.39 -9.16 1.68
CA GLY A 140 5.27 -8.55 2.36
C GLY A 140 3.95 -8.86 1.70
N SER A 141 2.91 -8.72 2.48
CA SER A 141 1.54 -8.86 2.02
C SER A 141 0.67 -7.80 2.68
N ALA A 142 -0.25 -7.24 1.92
CA ALA A 142 -1.30 -6.40 2.47
C ALA A 142 -2.62 -6.69 1.79
N VAL A 143 -3.72 -6.44 2.50
CA VAL A 143 -5.07 -6.55 1.98
C VAL A 143 -5.81 -5.25 2.25
N LEU A 144 -6.49 -4.74 1.22
CA LEU A 144 -7.42 -3.63 1.30
C LEU A 144 -8.84 -4.20 1.20
N THR A 145 -9.64 -3.93 2.21
CA THR A 145 -10.98 -4.50 2.40
C THR A 145 -12.01 -3.40 2.52
N MET A 146 -13.26 -3.72 2.18
CA MET A 146 -14.40 -2.88 2.52
C MET A 146 -15.05 -3.43 3.78
N GLU A 147 -14.89 -2.72 4.90
CA GLU A 147 -15.58 -3.06 6.16
C GLU A 147 -17.05 -2.64 6.11
N SER A 148 -17.36 -1.59 5.35
CA SER A 148 -18.72 -1.14 5.05
C SER A 148 -18.77 -0.51 3.65
N PRO A 149 -19.96 -0.17 3.11
CA PRO A 149 -20.08 0.48 1.81
C PRO A 149 -19.30 1.80 1.68
N THR A 150 -18.92 2.43 2.78
CA THR A 150 -18.23 3.72 2.81
C THR A 150 -16.88 3.69 3.51
N VAL A 151 -16.46 2.54 4.05
CA VAL A 151 -15.22 2.44 4.85
C VAL A 151 -14.29 1.40 4.25
N ALA A 152 -13.08 1.85 3.90
CA ALA A 152 -11.99 1.00 3.45
C ALA A 152 -10.97 0.80 4.56
N ALA A 153 -10.48 -0.42 4.73
CA ALA A 153 -9.48 -0.77 5.72
C ALA A 153 -8.30 -1.52 5.10
N LEU A 154 -7.09 -1.06 5.41
CA LEU A 154 -5.82 -1.67 5.02
C LEU A 154 -5.25 -2.46 6.20
N ARG A 155 -4.78 -3.68 5.93
CA ARG A 155 -3.97 -4.46 6.87
C ARG A 155 -2.80 -5.06 6.10
N GLY A 156 -1.59 -4.81 6.55
CA GLY A 156 -0.40 -5.31 5.88
C GLY A 156 0.74 -5.61 6.83
N ILE A 157 1.60 -6.53 6.42
CA ILE A 157 2.84 -6.88 7.08
C ILE A 157 3.93 -7.03 6.02
N ALA A 158 5.09 -6.44 6.26
CA ALA A 158 6.28 -6.60 5.45
C ALA A 158 7.45 -7.01 6.34
N GLY A 159 8.18 -8.05 5.94
CA GLY A 159 9.43 -8.47 6.56
C GLY A 159 10.59 -8.15 5.62
N PHE A 160 11.68 -7.63 6.16
CA PHE A 160 12.88 -7.33 5.40
C PHE A 160 14.13 -7.70 6.20
N SER A 161 15.08 -8.40 5.58
CA SER A 161 16.44 -8.49 6.13
C SER A 161 17.26 -7.35 5.55
N ALA A 162 17.76 -6.46 6.38
CA ALA A 162 18.55 -5.30 5.97
C ALA A 162 19.61 -5.03 7.03
N LEU A 163 20.78 -4.51 6.67
CA LEU A 163 21.89 -4.28 7.61
C LEU A 163 22.26 -5.53 8.44
N GLY A 164 22.06 -6.73 7.87
CA GLY A 164 22.40 -8.00 8.52
C GLY A 164 21.41 -8.49 9.59
N GLY A 165 20.30 -7.77 9.83
CA GLY A 165 19.27 -8.14 10.81
C GLY A 165 17.88 -8.33 10.20
N GLU A 166 16.96 -8.91 10.98
CA GLU A 166 15.56 -9.12 10.60
C GLU A 166 14.65 -8.01 11.11
N HIS A 167 13.84 -7.46 10.22
CA HIS A 167 12.94 -6.34 10.50
C HIS A 167 11.53 -6.62 9.99
N TRP A 168 10.55 -6.03 10.65
CA TRP A 168 9.13 -6.21 10.37
C TRP A 168 8.44 -4.85 10.43
N LEU A 169 7.56 -4.59 9.48
CA LEU A 169 6.69 -3.43 9.44
C LEU A 169 5.25 -3.92 9.32
N GLU A 170 4.46 -3.68 10.36
CA GLU A 170 3.01 -3.83 10.29
C GLU A 170 2.36 -2.49 9.93
N SER A 171 1.37 -2.52 9.05
CA SER A 171 0.59 -1.36 8.64
C SER A 171 -0.91 -1.63 8.81
N ARG A 172 -1.61 -0.68 9.41
CA ARG A 172 -3.07 -0.72 9.58
C ARG A 172 -3.65 0.62 9.23
N GLY A 173 -4.65 0.67 8.37
CA GLY A 173 -5.28 1.92 7.97
C GLY A 173 -6.78 1.80 7.85
N GLN A 174 -7.49 2.91 8.04
CA GLN A 174 -8.93 2.98 7.87
C GLN A 174 -9.33 4.38 7.39
N TRP A 175 -10.14 4.43 6.33
CA TRP A 175 -10.56 5.67 5.70
C TRP A 175 -12.03 5.62 5.29
N SER A 176 -12.67 6.79 5.34
CA SER A 176 -13.98 7.02 4.72
C SER A 176 -13.81 7.28 3.23
N LEU A 177 -14.34 6.40 2.38
CA LEU A 177 -14.28 6.53 0.92
C LEU A 177 -14.87 7.87 0.43
N PRO A 178 -16.05 8.33 0.90
CA PRO A 178 -16.55 9.66 0.53
C PRO A 178 -15.55 10.77 0.85
N ALA A 179 -14.94 10.74 2.04
CA ALA A 179 -13.99 11.77 2.45
C ALA A 179 -12.72 11.75 1.60
N VAL A 180 -12.20 10.56 1.25
CA VAL A 180 -11.06 10.42 0.34
C VAL A 180 -11.38 10.94 -1.07
N LEU A 181 -12.61 10.71 -1.55
CA LEU A 181 -13.01 11.09 -2.92
C LEU A 181 -13.34 12.58 -3.07
N THR A 182 -13.82 13.24 -2.01
CA THR A 182 -14.17 14.67 -2.05
C THR A 182 -13.05 15.59 -1.55
N ARG A 183 -11.97 15.01 -1.03
CA ARG A 183 -10.77 15.70 -0.52
C ARG A 183 -10.08 16.51 -1.62
N ALA A 184 -9.53 17.68 -1.25
CA ALA A 184 -8.60 18.39 -2.13
C ALA A 184 -7.24 17.67 -2.20
N ALA A 185 -6.54 17.76 -3.34
CA ALA A 185 -5.31 16.98 -3.55
C ALA A 185 -4.21 17.29 -2.50
N ASP A 186 -4.20 18.51 -1.97
CA ASP A 186 -3.25 19.09 -1.01
C ASP A 186 -3.65 18.90 0.46
N GLU A 187 -4.88 18.46 0.75
CA GLU A 187 -5.30 18.15 2.11
C GLU A 187 -4.65 16.85 2.61
N PRO A 188 -4.46 16.65 3.93
CA PRO A 188 -4.06 15.37 4.48
C PRO A 188 -5.11 14.28 4.22
N LEU A 189 -4.71 13.01 4.23
CA LEU A 189 -5.65 11.92 3.96
C LEU A 189 -6.57 11.75 5.17
N PRO A 190 -7.90 11.91 5.02
CA PRO A 190 -8.82 11.85 6.15
C PRO A 190 -8.94 10.42 6.65
N GLY A 191 -8.62 10.17 7.93
CA GLY A 191 -8.62 8.84 8.52
C GLY A 191 -7.33 8.49 9.24
N ASN A 192 -7.17 7.20 9.49
CA ASN A 192 -6.16 6.67 10.40
C ASN A 192 -5.19 5.77 9.64
N LEU A 193 -3.90 5.96 9.89
CA LEU A 193 -2.83 5.03 9.51
C LEU A 193 -1.96 4.77 10.73
N GLN A 194 -1.67 3.52 11.01
CA GLN A 194 -0.77 3.07 12.07
C GLN A 194 0.30 2.20 11.43
N LEU A 195 1.55 2.47 11.81
CA LEU A 195 2.73 1.72 11.38
C LEU A 195 3.46 1.25 12.63
N TYR A 196 3.71 -0.05 12.73
CA TYR A 196 4.48 -0.65 13.80
C TYR A 196 5.75 -1.22 13.20
N LEU A 197 6.87 -0.57 13.49
CA LEU A 197 8.19 -1.03 13.12
C LEU A 197 8.78 -1.83 14.28
N ASP A 198 9.22 -3.03 13.98
CA ASP A 198 10.01 -3.88 14.86
C ASP A 198 11.29 -4.27 14.11
N ALA A 199 12.42 -3.73 14.53
CA ALA A 199 13.70 -3.87 13.83
C ALA A 199 14.78 -4.45 14.74
N ASP A 200 15.76 -5.14 14.17
CA ASP A 200 16.94 -5.59 14.90
C ASP A 200 17.80 -4.38 15.30
N ALA A 201 17.93 -4.12 16.61
CA ALA A 201 18.60 -2.92 17.10
C ALA A 201 20.13 -3.00 16.94
N GLU A 202 20.71 -4.20 17.00
CA GLU A 202 22.15 -4.39 16.84
C GLU A 202 22.56 -4.16 15.38
N ALA A 203 21.80 -4.76 14.46
CA ALA A 203 21.96 -4.56 13.02
C ALA A 203 21.83 -3.08 12.61
N LEU A 204 20.78 -2.39 13.09
CA LEU A 204 20.60 -0.96 12.83
C LEU A 204 21.73 -0.11 13.43
N GLY A 205 22.25 -0.49 14.61
CA GLY A 205 23.33 0.21 15.30
C GLY A 205 24.73 -0.06 14.75
N ALA A 206 24.90 -1.10 13.93
CA ALA A 206 26.17 -1.46 13.30
C ALA A 206 26.35 -0.83 11.91
N GLY A 207 25.27 -0.57 11.18
CA GLY A 207 25.30 -0.07 9.80
C GLY A 207 25.17 1.45 9.64
N ALA A 208 24.92 1.90 8.40
CA ALA A 208 24.72 3.32 8.05
C ALA A 208 23.53 4.00 8.76
N GLY A 209 22.65 3.23 9.39
CA GLY A 209 21.52 3.73 10.17
C GLY A 209 21.86 4.13 11.61
N LYS A 210 23.09 3.89 12.08
CA LYS A 210 23.49 4.08 13.49
C LYS A 210 23.21 5.47 14.03
N ASP A 211 23.69 6.50 13.33
CA ASP A 211 23.56 7.89 13.80
C ASP A 211 22.09 8.32 13.82
N LEU A 212 21.32 7.90 12.81
CA LEU A 212 19.89 8.14 12.76
C LEU A 212 19.17 7.43 13.91
N LEU A 213 19.49 6.15 14.16
CA LEU A 213 18.93 5.36 15.25
C LEU A 213 19.18 6.06 16.60
N GLN A 214 20.39 6.57 16.82
CA GLN A 214 20.72 7.29 18.04
C GLN A 214 19.89 8.58 18.19
N ILE A 215 19.74 9.37 17.13
CA ILE A 215 18.95 10.59 17.13
C ILE A 215 17.46 10.29 17.43
N ILE A 216 16.86 9.33 16.72
CA ILE A 216 15.44 9.00 16.90
C ILE A 216 15.18 8.33 18.27
N GLN A 217 16.16 7.61 18.82
CA GLN A 217 16.08 7.09 20.18
C GLN A 217 16.09 8.22 21.22
N LEU A 218 17.00 9.20 21.08
CA LEU A 218 17.05 10.37 21.97
C LEU A 218 15.77 11.21 21.90
N GLN A 219 15.14 11.27 20.74
CA GLN A 219 13.84 11.92 20.54
C GLN A 219 12.65 11.11 21.06
N GLY A 220 12.86 9.87 21.54
CA GLY A 220 11.80 8.98 22.03
C GLY A 220 10.98 8.31 20.93
N TRP A 221 11.37 8.50 19.67
CA TRP A 221 10.67 7.96 18.49
C TRP A 221 10.95 6.49 18.25
N THR A 222 12.02 5.96 18.85
CA THR A 222 12.33 4.53 18.88
C THR A 222 12.66 4.12 20.30
N ARG A 223 12.15 2.95 20.72
CA ARG A 223 12.48 2.33 22.01
C ARG A 223 13.26 1.05 21.74
N ILE A 224 14.38 0.86 22.43
CA ILE A 224 15.13 -0.39 22.36
C ILE A 224 14.70 -1.28 23.53
N SER A 225 14.21 -2.48 23.23
CA SER A 225 13.82 -3.47 24.22
C SER A 225 14.14 -4.87 23.70
N ASN A 226 14.80 -5.70 24.52
CA ASN A 226 15.16 -7.07 24.17
C ASN A 226 15.91 -7.20 22.83
N GLY A 227 16.81 -6.27 22.51
CA GLY A 227 17.54 -6.26 21.23
C GLY A 227 16.72 -5.80 20.02
N ARG A 228 15.48 -5.33 20.23
CA ARG A 228 14.59 -4.84 19.17
C ARG A 228 14.39 -3.33 19.28
N ALA A 229 14.51 -2.64 18.16
CA ALA A 229 14.19 -1.23 17.97
C ALA A 229 12.72 -1.12 17.54
N LEU A 230 11.89 -0.57 18.43
CA LEU A 230 10.44 -0.52 18.29
C LEU A 230 9.97 0.92 18.07
N SER A 231 9.17 1.14 17.04
CA SER A 231 8.52 2.43 16.77
C SER A 231 7.06 2.21 16.37
N HIS A 232 6.16 2.96 16.99
CA HIS A 232 4.76 3.04 16.59
C HIS A 232 4.46 4.43 16.07
N ILE A 233 4.20 4.55 14.78
CA ILE A 233 3.83 5.79 14.11
C ILE A 233 2.32 5.75 13.89
N SER A 234 1.61 6.80 14.28
CA SER A 234 0.20 6.95 13.98
C SER A 234 -0.08 8.29 13.33
N VAL A 235 -0.76 8.25 12.19
CA VAL A 235 -1.30 9.40 11.49
C VAL A 235 -2.81 9.37 11.65
N ILE A 236 -3.38 10.38 12.30
CA ILE A 236 -4.81 10.50 12.56
C ILE A 236 -5.23 11.88 12.06
N ASP A 237 -6.05 11.92 11.01
CA ASP A 237 -6.56 13.16 10.41
C ASP A 237 -5.45 14.18 10.11
N GLY A 238 -4.32 13.68 9.60
CA GLY A 238 -3.13 14.48 9.27
C GLY A 238 -2.20 14.79 10.45
N ALA A 239 -2.60 14.54 11.69
CA ALA A 239 -1.71 14.66 12.85
C ALA A 239 -0.82 13.42 12.96
N VAL A 240 0.50 13.63 13.03
CA VAL A 240 1.47 12.54 13.16
C VAL A 240 1.91 12.42 14.63
N THR A 241 1.87 11.20 15.16
CA THR A 241 2.45 10.86 16.46
C THR A 241 3.44 9.70 16.30
N VAL A 242 4.50 9.70 17.10
CA VAL A 242 5.44 8.58 17.19
C VAL A 242 5.58 8.19 18.66
N ASN A 243 5.35 6.91 18.97
CA ASN A 243 5.32 6.37 20.32
C ASN A 243 4.42 7.17 21.28
N GLY A 244 3.33 7.75 20.75
CA GLY A 244 2.39 8.60 21.49
C GLY A 244 2.79 10.07 21.62
N GLN A 245 3.93 10.48 21.07
CA GLN A 245 4.38 11.87 21.06
C GLN A 245 3.99 12.55 19.74
N SER A 246 3.30 13.69 19.80
CA SER A 246 2.95 14.45 18.59
C SER A 246 4.19 15.05 17.93
N LEU A 247 4.36 14.78 16.65
CA LEU A 247 5.29 15.50 15.79
C LEU A 247 4.65 16.82 15.37
N ARG A 248 5.24 17.93 15.83
CA ARG A 248 4.99 19.22 15.18
C ARG A 248 5.88 19.25 13.94
N LEU A 249 5.28 19.05 12.77
CA LEU A 249 5.93 19.42 11.52
C LEU A 249 5.98 20.94 11.51
N SER A 250 7.13 21.51 11.87
CA SER A 250 7.40 22.92 11.64
C SER A 250 7.44 23.11 10.13
N VAL A 251 6.31 23.46 9.52
CA VAL A 251 6.33 24.03 8.17
C VAL A 251 7.08 25.34 8.34
N GLY A 252 8.31 25.40 7.83
CA GLY A 252 9.01 26.67 7.71
C GLY A 252 8.12 27.60 6.92
N GLN A 253 7.48 28.56 7.60
CA GLN A 253 7.10 29.79 6.94
C GLN A 253 8.43 30.32 6.38
N ALA A 254 8.56 30.30 5.05
CA ALA A 254 9.54 31.15 4.40
C ALA A 254 9.21 32.57 4.89
N ASP A 255 10.12 33.12 5.69
CA ASP A 255 10.06 34.51 6.12
C ASP A 255 9.85 35.35 4.87
N GLY A 256 8.68 35.98 4.80
CA GLY A 256 8.43 37.05 3.86
C GLY A 256 9.26 38.23 4.31
N GLU A 257 10.47 38.35 3.78
CA GLU A 257 11.17 39.63 3.75
C GLU A 257 10.43 40.52 2.73
N GLN A 258 9.73 41.53 3.27
CA GLN A 258 9.41 42.77 2.57
C GLN A 258 10.62 43.70 2.60
#